data_AF-A0A4Q6BK96-F1
#
_entry.id   AF-A0A4Q6BK96-F1
#
_cell.length_a   1.000
_cell.length_b   1.000
_cell.length_c   1.000
_cell.angle_alpha   90.00
_cell.angle_beta   90.00
_cell.angle_gamma   90.00
#
_symmetry.space_group_name_H-M   'P 1'
#
loop_
_entity.id
_entity.type
_entity.pdbx_description
1 polymer ?
#
loop_
_entity_poly.entity_id
_entity_poly.type
_entity_poly.pdbx_seq_one_letter_code
_entity_poly.pdbx_strand_id
1 'polypeptide(L)'
;MEFLNAKGEMARRFRDFDWSANELGPPIHWDESLKTMVSTILRTAFPAFIAWGPKRILLYNDTYVPMLGSKLDNSFGKPFYEVWAEVWADLEHLMLEVDRGESRYFEDLKLITTRSGVPADAYFTFSYSPILT
;
A
#
# COMPACT_ATOMS: atom_id res chain seq x y z
N MET A 1 1.74 -5.00 21.19
CA MET A 1 1.72 -4.35 19.86
C MET A 1 0.48 -3.46 19.74
N GLU A 2 0.43 -2.34 20.49
CA GLU A 2 -0.77 -1.50 20.60
C GLU A 2 -1.15 -0.79 19.30
N PHE A 3 -0.16 -0.42 18.47
CA PHE A 3 -0.38 0.26 17.19
C PHE A 3 -1.21 -0.57 16.20
N LEU A 4 -1.11 -1.91 16.27
CA LEU A 4 -1.90 -2.86 15.48
C LEU A 4 -3.28 -3.16 16.09
N ASN A 5 -3.64 -2.62 17.26
CA ASN A 5 -4.91 -2.89 17.93
C ASN A 5 -6.10 -2.11 17.34
N ALA A 6 -6.11 -1.99 16.01
CA ALA A 6 -7.28 -1.52 15.27
C ALA A 6 -8.26 -2.69 15.05
N LYS A 7 -9.52 -2.32 14.79
CA LYS A 7 -10.57 -3.24 14.31
C LYS A 7 -10.39 -3.46 12.81
N GLY A 8 -11.07 -4.46 12.25
CA GLY A 8 -11.05 -4.75 10.82
C GLY A 8 -10.22 -5.98 10.47
N GLU A 9 -10.44 -6.46 9.26
CA GLU A 9 -9.77 -7.64 8.70
C GLU A 9 -8.31 -7.34 8.41
N MET A 10 -7.98 -6.14 7.91
CA MET A 10 -6.59 -5.81 7.66
C MET A 10 -5.79 -5.73 8.96
N ALA A 11 -6.32 -5.11 10.01
CA ALA A 11 -5.65 -5.09 11.31
C ALA A 11 -5.36 -6.51 11.84
N ARG A 12 -6.28 -7.47 11.60
CA ARG A 12 -6.06 -8.89 11.90
C ARG A 12 -4.97 -9.49 11.03
N ARG A 13 -5.01 -9.27 9.72
CA ARG A 13 -4.00 -9.75 8.76
C ARG A 13 -2.61 -9.21 9.08
N PHE A 14 -2.47 -7.95 9.52
CA PHE A 14 -1.18 -7.41 10.00
C PHE A 14 -0.63 -8.17 11.22
N ARG A 15 -1.48 -8.63 12.13
CA ARG A 15 -1.05 -9.37 13.33
C ARG A 15 -0.69 -10.81 13.03
N ASP A 16 -1.42 -11.43 12.11
CA ASP A 16 -1.30 -12.87 11.78
C ASP A 16 -0.25 -13.16 10.69
N PHE A 17 0.18 -12.12 9.95
CA PHE A 17 1.14 -12.28 8.86
C PHE A 17 2.56 -12.54 9.38
N ASP A 18 3.24 -13.51 8.77
CA ASP A 18 4.65 -13.78 9.03
C ASP A 18 5.55 -12.74 8.34
N TRP A 19 5.83 -11.65 9.07
CA TRP A 19 6.71 -10.59 8.59
C TRP A 19 8.18 -10.98 8.49
N SER A 20 8.60 -12.12 9.08
CA SER A 20 9.98 -12.57 8.96
C SER A 20 10.35 -12.98 7.52
N ALA A 21 9.35 -13.24 6.70
CA ALA A 21 9.49 -13.60 5.29
C ALA A 21 9.76 -12.40 4.35
N ASN A 22 9.73 -11.15 4.84
CA ASN A 22 10.06 -9.96 4.05
C ASN A 22 11.00 -8.99 4.77
N GLU A 23 11.41 -7.92 4.08
CA GLU A 23 12.44 -7.00 4.56
C GLU A 23 12.02 -6.12 5.75
N LEU A 24 10.72 -6.02 6.06
CA LEU A 24 10.27 -5.26 7.24
C LEU A 24 10.59 -6.00 8.53
N GLY A 25 10.67 -7.33 8.47
CA GLY A 25 10.86 -8.17 9.65
C GLY A 25 9.74 -8.04 10.68
N PRO A 26 9.87 -8.69 11.85
CA PRO A 26 8.83 -8.69 12.88
C PRO A 26 8.40 -7.28 13.32
N PRO A 27 7.10 -6.99 13.50
CA PRO A 27 6.60 -5.65 13.82
C PRO A 27 7.11 -5.03 15.14
N ILE A 28 7.69 -5.85 16.02
CA ILE A 28 8.35 -5.37 17.24
C ILE A 28 9.63 -4.57 16.94
N HIS A 29 10.27 -4.84 15.80
CA HIS A 29 11.51 -4.18 15.36
C HIS A 29 11.30 -3.03 14.39
N TRP A 30 10.05 -2.74 14.01
CA TRP A 30 9.76 -1.61 13.13
C TRP A 30 10.10 -0.28 13.80
N ASP A 31 10.52 0.68 12.98
CA ASP A 31 10.71 2.07 13.42
C ASP A 31 9.39 2.67 13.92
N GLU A 32 9.47 3.61 14.87
CA GLU A 32 8.28 4.26 15.44
C GLU A 32 7.50 5.06 14.40
N SER A 33 8.17 5.58 13.37
CA SER A 33 7.54 6.23 12.22
C SER A 33 6.63 5.27 11.46
N LEU A 34 7.12 4.07 11.13
CA LEU A 34 6.33 3.03 10.47
C LEU A 34 5.15 2.60 11.34
N LYS A 35 5.39 2.34 12.63
CA LYS A 35 4.31 1.97 13.57
C LYS A 35 3.21 3.03 13.61
N THR A 36 3.59 4.30 13.64
CA THR A 36 2.65 5.44 13.63
C THR A 36 1.85 5.51 12.34
N MET A 37 2.51 5.36 11.19
CA MET A 37 1.84 5.38 9.89
C MET A 37 0.90 4.19 9.71
N VAL A 38 1.32 2.97 10.08
CA VAL A 38 0.47 1.77 10.06
C VAL A 38 -0.74 1.95 10.99
N SER A 39 -0.51 2.46 12.21
CA SER A 39 -1.60 2.78 13.14
C SER A 39 -2.62 3.74 12.53
N THR A 40 -2.14 4.73 11.79
CA THR A 40 -2.95 5.75 11.11
C THR A 40 -3.76 5.14 9.98
N ILE A 41 -3.14 4.40 9.04
CA ILE A 41 -3.87 3.85 7.90
C ILE A 41 -4.90 2.80 8.33
N LEU A 42 -4.65 2.03 9.40
CA LEU A 42 -5.61 1.06 9.91
C LEU A 42 -6.86 1.70 10.55
N ARG A 43 -6.86 3.02 10.77
CA ARG A 43 -7.96 3.76 11.41
C ARG A 43 -8.64 4.78 10.50
N THR A 44 -8.03 5.14 9.38
CA THR A 44 -8.67 6.04 8.41
C THR A 44 -9.82 5.33 7.69
N ALA A 45 -10.88 6.09 7.42
CA ALA A 45 -12.00 5.65 6.60
C ALA A 45 -11.71 5.75 5.09
N PHE A 46 -10.67 6.48 4.69
CA PHE A 46 -10.26 6.57 3.28
C PHE A 46 -9.46 5.33 2.85
N PRO A 47 -9.59 4.86 1.60
CA PRO A 47 -8.67 3.89 1.02
C PRO A 47 -7.23 4.40 1.14
N ALA A 48 -6.39 3.67 1.85
CA ALA A 48 -5.03 4.10 2.12
C ALA A 48 -4.04 2.94 2.05
N PHE A 49 -2.85 3.24 1.54
CA PHE A 49 -1.71 2.34 1.60
C PHE A 49 -0.42 3.11 1.92
N ILE A 50 0.59 2.37 2.34
CA ILE A 50 1.98 2.79 2.50
C ILE A 50 2.82 1.85 1.63
N ALA A 51 3.75 2.43 0.87
CA ALA A 51 4.80 1.70 0.17
C ALA A 51 6.12 1.93 0.91
N TRP A 52 6.47 1.03 1.84
CA TRP A 52 7.56 1.25 2.78
C TRP A 52 8.89 0.66 2.34
N GLY A 53 9.99 1.34 2.66
CA GLY A 53 11.34 0.83 2.50
C GLY A 53 11.82 0.72 1.03
N PRO A 54 13.02 0.20 0.81
CA PRO A 54 13.65 0.12 -0.51
C PRO A 54 12.87 -0.75 -1.50
N LYS A 55 12.23 -1.85 -1.07
CA LYS A 55 11.38 -2.68 -1.94
C LYS A 55 9.94 -2.20 -1.99
N ARG A 56 9.61 -1.06 -1.37
CA ARG A 56 8.25 -0.47 -1.42
C ARG A 56 7.19 -1.48 -0.99
N ILE A 57 7.41 -2.14 0.15
CA ILE A 57 6.47 -3.14 0.68
C ILE A 57 5.11 -2.50 0.91
N LEU A 58 4.10 -3.11 0.29
CA LEU A 58 2.74 -2.59 0.24
C LEU A 58 1.95 -2.99 1.49
N LEU A 59 1.55 -1.97 2.25
CA LEU A 59 0.80 -2.04 3.50
C LEU A 59 -0.49 -1.26 3.33
N TYR A 60 -1.67 -1.84 3.55
CA TYR A 60 -2.94 -1.17 3.24
C TYR A 60 -4.07 -1.52 4.20
N ASN A 61 -5.09 -0.68 4.23
CA ASN A 61 -6.25 -0.84 5.12
C ASN A 61 -7.44 -1.52 4.42
N ASP A 62 -8.48 -1.80 5.20
CA ASP A 62 -9.69 -2.49 4.74
C ASP A 62 -10.38 -1.76 3.58
N THR A 63 -10.39 -0.43 3.58
CA THR A 63 -11.06 0.36 2.53
C THR A 63 -10.27 0.42 1.24
N TYR A 64 -8.97 0.07 1.25
CA TYR A 64 -8.17 -0.11 0.04
C TYR A 64 -8.38 -1.48 -0.63
N VAL A 65 -8.86 -2.49 0.10
CA VAL A 65 -9.06 -3.87 -0.40
C VAL A 65 -9.82 -3.93 -1.74
N PRO A 66 -10.93 -3.21 -1.94
CA PRO A 66 -11.66 -3.24 -3.20
C PRO A 66 -10.81 -2.83 -4.41
N MET A 67 -9.78 -1.98 -4.21
CA MET A 67 -8.88 -1.53 -5.27
C MET A 67 -8.04 -2.67 -5.83
N LEU A 68 -7.74 -3.72 -5.05
CA LEU A 68 -6.88 -4.81 -5.49
C LEU A 68 -7.59 -5.82 -6.40
N GLY A 69 -8.92 -5.98 -6.23
CA GLY A 69 -9.69 -7.00 -6.95
C GLY A 69 -9.07 -8.39 -6.79
N SER A 70 -8.85 -9.10 -7.90
CA SER A 70 -8.27 -10.44 -7.96
C SER A 70 -6.82 -10.55 -7.43
N LYS A 71 -6.16 -9.42 -7.13
CA LYS A 71 -4.79 -9.41 -6.58
C LYS A 71 -4.73 -9.63 -5.06
N LEU A 72 -5.86 -9.50 -4.36
CA LEU A 72 -5.93 -9.43 -2.90
C LEU A 72 -5.22 -10.57 -2.16
N ASP A 73 -5.33 -11.78 -2.70
CA ASP A 73 -4.76 -12.97 -2.05
C ASP A 73 -3.23 -12.95 -2.08
N ASN A 74 -2.64 -12.34 -3.11
CA ASN A 74 -1.19 -12.30 -3.33
C ASN A 74 -0.59 -10.88 -3.24
N SER A 75 -1.26 -9.92 -2.61
CA SER A 75 -0.78 -8.53 -2.52
C SER A 75 -0.18 -8.13 -1.18
N PHE A 76 -0.60 -8.78 -0.09
CA PHE A 76 -0.23 -8.31 1.25
C PHE A 76 1.23 -8.61 1.59
N GLY A 77 1.97 -7.58 2.01
CA GLY A 77 3.39 -7.71 2.35
C GLY A 77 4.31 -7.93 1.14
N LYS A 78 3.80 -7.70 -0.08
CA LYS A 78 4.56 -7.75 -1.34
C LYS A 78 5.03 -6.36 -1.78
N PRO A 79 6.08 -6.26 -2.60
CA PRO A 79 6.48 -5.00 -3.23
C PRO A 79 5.35 -4.38 -4.05
N PHE A 80 5.18 -3.06 -3.96
CA PHE A 80 4.16 -2.31 -4.71
C PHE A 80 4.26 -2.56 -6.23
N TYR A 81 5.48 -2.58 -6.77
CA TYR A 81 5.72 -2.82 -8.20
C TYR A 81 5.41 -4.25 -8.65
N GLU A 82 5.38 -5.24 -7.74
CA GLU A 82 4.93 -6.60 -8.06
C GLU A 82 3.40 -6.67 -8.10
N VAL A 83 2.74 -6.01 -7.13
CA VAL A 83 1.28 -6.00 -7.04
C VAL A 83 0.64 -5.23 -8.19
N TRP A 84 1.26 -4.13 -8.59
CA TRP A 84 0.80 -3.21 -9.63
C TRP A 84 1.70 -3.23 -10.86
N ALA A 85 2.28 -4.39 -11.18
CA ALA A 85 3.23 -4.56 -12.28
C ALA A 85 2.67 -4.08 -13.63
N GLU A 86 1.37 -4.23 -13.87
CA GLU A 86 0.77 -3.86 -15.15
C GLU A 86 0.67 -2.34 -15.37
N VAL A 87 0.71 -1.54 -14.30
CA VAL A 87 0.70 -0.07 -14.34
C VAL A 87 2.04 0.53 -13.90
N TRP A 88 3.06 -0.29 -13.64
CA TRP A 88 4.32 0.20 -13.10
C TRP A 88 4.99 1.21 -14.04
N ALA A 89 4.98 0.95 -15.35
CA ALA A 89 5.53 1.87 -16.34
C ALA A 89 4.83 3.25 -16.32
N ASP A 90 3.54 3.29 -16.00
CA ASP A 90 2.77 4.53 -15.86
C ASP A 90 3.04 5.24 -14.53
N LEU A 91 3.41 4.50 -13.47
CA LEU A 91 3.55 5.05 -12.11
C LEU A 91 4.99 5.24 -11.64
N GLU A 92 5.99 4.69 -12.32
CA GLU A 92 7.39 4.73 -11.90
C GLU A 92 7.91 6.17 -11.77
N HIS A 93 7.66 7.01 -12.78
CA HIS A 93 8.08 8.41 -12.77
C HIS A 93 7.46 9.20 -11.60
N LEU A 94 6.20 8.89 -11.27
CA LEU A 94 5.47 9.47 -10.16
C LEU A 94 6.09 9.08 -8.82
N MET A 95 6.47 7.81 -8.64
CA MET A 95 7.16 7.37 -7.42
C MET A 95 8.51 8.08 -7.25
N LEU A 96 9.25 8.29 -8.34
CA LEU A 96 10.51 9.05 -8.30
C LEU A 96 10.33 10.52 -7.91
N GLU A 97 9.21 11.15 -8.28
CA GLU A 97 8.87 12.51 -7.85
C GLU A 97 8.53 12.56 -6.36
N VAL A 98 7.72 11.60 -5.89
CA VAL A 98 7.37 11.45 -4.47
C VAL A 98 8.62 11.23 -3.62
N ASP A 99 9.58 10.44 -4.10
CA ASP A 99 10.87 10.21 -3.43
C ASP A 99 11.73 11.49 -3.33
N ARG A 100 11.52 12.48 -4.21
CA ARG A 100 12.14 13.81 -4.11
C ARG A 100 11.41 14.76 -3.17
N GLY A 101 10.35 14.30 -2.52
CA GLY A 101 9.54 15.10 -1.60
C GLY A 101 8.35 15.80 -2.26
N GLU A 102 8.02 15.47 -3.51
CA GLU A 102 6.91 16.11 -4.23
C GLU A 102 5.62 15.28 -4.10
N SER A 103 4.59 15.84 -3.46
CA SER A 103 3.26 15.23 -3.49
C SER A 103 2.60 15.39 -4.85
N ARG A 104 1.84 14.39 -5.28
CA ARG A 104 1.12 14.40 -6.55
C ARG A 104 -0.31 13.90 -6.35
N TYR A 105 -1.25 14.65 -6.91
CA TYR A 105 -2.68 14.34 -6.89
C TYR A 105 -3.15 14.09 -8.32
N PHE A 106 -3.99 13.07 -8.47
CA PHE A 106 -4.65 12.76 -9.72
C PHE A 106 -6.14 12.59 -9.49
N GLU A 107 -6.91 13.06 -10.46
CA GLU A 107 -8.35 12.92 -10.52
C GLU A 107 -8.71 12.15 -11.79
N ASP A 108 -9.51 11.10 -11.65
CA ASP A 108 -9.96 10.22 -12.74
C ASP A 108 -8.81 9.74 -13.65
N LEU A 109 -7.65 9.41 -13.08
CA LEU A 109 -6.54 8.84 -13.84
C LEU A 109 -6.94 7.48 -14.39
N LYS A 110 -6.93 7.38 -15.72
CA LYS A 110 -7.20 6.12 -16.41
C LYS A 110 -5.96 5.23 -16.40
N LEU A 111 -6.10 4.02 -15.88
CA LEU A 111 -5.08 2.98 -15.88
C LEU A 111 -5.68 1.67 -16.40
N ILE A 112 -4.88 0.88 -17.12
CA ILE A 112 -5.29 -0.47 -17.55
C ILE A 112 -4.87 -1.43 -16.44
N THR A 113 -5.84 -2.03 -15.74
CA THR A 113 -5.58 -2.91 -14.59
C THR A 113 -6.19 -4.29 -14.78
N THR A 114 -5.58 -5.30 -14.17
CA THR A 114 -6.08 -6.68 -14.17
C THR A 114 -6.70 -7.04 -12.82
N ARG A 115 -7.78 -6.35 -12.44
CA ARG A 115 -8.49 -6.53 -11.17
C ARG A 115 -9.63 -7.55 -11.22
N SER A 116 -10.09 -7.90 -12.42
CA SER A 116 -11.18 -8.87 -12.64
C SER A 116 -10.68 -10.12 -13.37
N GLY A 117 -9.37 -10.39 -13.34
CA GLY A 117 -8.73 -11.48 -14.10
C GLY A 117 -8.44 -11.17 -15.58
N VAL A 118 -8.99 -10.09 -16.12
CA VAL A 118 -8.71 -9.58 -17.48
C VAL A 118 -8.32 -8.10 -17.44
N PRO A 119 -7.44 -7.62 -18.35
CA PRO A 119 -7.12 -6.20 -18.46
C PRO A 119 -8.35 -5.36 -18.82
N ALA A 120 -8.59 -4.29 -18.08
CA ALA A 120 -9.69 -3.36 -18.33
C ALA A 120 -9.32 -1.94 -17.88
N ASP A 121 -9.93 -0.94 -18.52
CA ASP A 121 -9.85 0.46 -18.10
C ASP A 121 -10.43 0.62 -16.70
N ALA A 122 -9.68 1.26 -15.81
CA ALA A 122 -10.09 1.66 -14.47
C ALA A 122 -9.67 3.10 -14.21
N TYR A 123 -10.50 3.82 -13.45
CA TYR A 123 -10.28 5.23 -13.14
C TYR A 123 -10.02 5.38 -11.65
N PHE A 124 -8.99 6.14 -11.31
CA PHE A 124 -8.57 6.33 -9.92
C PHE A 124 -8.34 7.80 -9.60
N THR A 125 -8.89 8.22 -8.46
CA THR A 125 -8.60 9.51 -7.83
C THR A 125 -7.80 9.26 -6.56
N PHE A 126 -6.57 9.76 -6.51
CA PHE A 126 -5.65 9.48 -5.41
C PHE A 126 -4.56 10.54 -5.28
N SER A 127 -3.89 10.55 -4.12
CA SER A 127 -2.71 11.36 -3.86
C SER A 127 -1.57 10.48 -3.36
N TYR A 128 -0.37 10.65 -3.90
CA TYR A 128 0.86 10.14 -3.31
C TYR A 128 1.60 11.27 -2.63
N SER A 129 2.02 11.00 -1.40
CA SER A 129 2.75 11.96 -0.56
C SER A 129 3.96 11.27 0.05
N PRO A 130 5.12 11.96 0.14
CA PRO A 130 6.30 11.42 0.77
C PRO A 130 6.07 11.18 2.26
N ILE A 131 6.58 10.06 2.77
CA ILE A 131 6.75 9.85 4.21
C ILE A 131 8.21 10.18 4.52
N LEU A 132 8.43 11.36 5.05
CA LEU A 132 9.75 11.82 5.48
C LEU A 132 9.97 11.31 6.91
N THR A 133 10.98 10.48 7.10
CA THR A 133 11.33 9.84 8.38
C THR A 133 12.78 10.02 8.70
#